data_AF-A0AAE4EUW1-F1
#
_entry.id   AF-A0AAE4EUW1-F1
#
_cell.length_a   1.000
_cell.length_b   1.000
_cell.length_c   1.000
_cell.angle_alpha   90.00
_cell.angle_beta   90.00
_cell.angle_gamma   90.00
#
_symmetry.space_group_name_H-M   'P 1'
#
loop_
_entity.id
_entity.type
_entity.pdbx_description
1 polymer ?
#
loop_
_entity_poly.entity_id
_entity_poly.type
_entity_poly.pdbx_seq_one_letter_code
_entity_poly.pdbx_strand_id
1 'polypeptide(L)' 'MNAVTEPETLSELIADCALIPATLQAESRPPAPATASPWEVDEVCHAQVAELDAYV' A
#
# COMPACT_ATOMS: atom_id res chain seq x y z
N MET A 1 20.52 -20.98 -0.60
CA MET A 1 19.10 -20.77 -0.27
C MET A 1 19.02 -19.95 1.00
N ASN A 2 18.59 -18.69 0.92
CA ASN A 2 18.23 -17.92 2.11
C ASN A 2 16.73 -18.14 2.30
N ALA A 3 16.35 -19.04 3.20
CA ALA A 3 14.95 -19.31 3.51
C ALA A 3 14.44 -18.14 4.34
N VAL A 4 13.83 -17.15 3.68
CA VAL A 4 13.04 -16.14 4.37
C VAL A 4 11.75 -16.84 4.77
N THR A 5 11.70 -17.28 6.01
CA THR A 5 10.47 -17.82 6.61
C THR A 5 9.46 -16.68 6.68
N GLU A 6 8.21 -16.94 6.29
CA GLU A 6 7.16 -15.93 6.46
C GLU A 6 6.91 -15.72 7.97
N PRO A 7 6.77 -14.47 8.43
CA PRO A 7 6.52 -14.19 9.84
C PRO A 7 5.12 -14.69 10.22
N GLU A 8 5.02 -15.42 11.32
CA GLU A 8 3.74 -15.95 11.81
C GLU A 8 3.03 -14.92 12.71
N THR A 9 3.75 -13.89 13.16
CA THR A 9 3.23 -12.83 14.02
C THR A 9 3.62 -11.42 13.55
N LEU A 10 2.80 -10.43 13.90
CA LEU A 10 3.10 -9.02 13.63
C LEU A 10 4.42 -8.56 14.30
N SER A 11 4.73 -9.10 15.48
CA SER A 11 5.97 -8.79 16.20
C SER A 11 7.21 -9.29 15.46
N GLU A 12 7.15 -10.47 14.85
CA GLU A 12 8.23 -11.01 14.01
C GLU A 12 8.43 -10.15 12.76
N LEU A 13 7.34 -9.78 12.08
CA LEU A 13 7.41 -8.87 10.94
C LEU A 13 8.07 -7.53 11.29
N ILE A 14 7.75 -6.95 12.46
CA ILE A 14 8.37 -5.71 12.93
C ILE A 14 9.87 -5.91 13.20
N ALA A 15 10.26 -7.03 13.81
CA ALA A 15 11.65 -7.35 14.08
C ALA A 15 12.46 -7.52 12.80
N ASP A 16 11.89 -8.14 11.77
CA ASP A 16 12.50 -8.28 10.44
C ASP A 16 12.68 -6.91 9.77
N CYS A 17 11.67 -6.04 9.84
CA CYS A 17 11.77 -4.68 9.31
C CYS A 17 12.85 -3.84 10.02
N ALA A 18 13.13 -4.10 11.31
CA ALA A 18 14.18 -3.41 12.05
C ALA A 18 15.60 -3.75 11.54
N LEU A 19 15.76 -4.85 10.79
CA LEU A 19 17.04 -5.23 10.16
C LEU A 19 17.31 -4.46 8.86
N ILE A 20 16.35 -3.69 8.33
CA ILE A 20 16.51 -2.91 7.11
C ILE A 20 17.59 -1.84 7.34
N PRO A 21 18.70 -1.84 6.55
CA PRO A 21 19.79 -0.89 6.74
C PRO A 21 19.32 0.57 6.69
N ALA A 22 19.78 1.39 7.65
CA ALA A 22 19.45 2.81 7.72
C ALA A 22 19.92 3.61 6.49
N THR A 23 20.91 3.12 5.75
CA THR A 23 21.36 3.71 4.48
C THR A 23 20.29 3.67 3.39
N LEU A 24 19.34 2.74 3.45
CA LEU A 24 18.18 2.71 2.56
C LEU A 24 17.07 3.67 3.00
N GLN A 25 17.11 4.13 4.25
CA GLN A 25 16.09 5.03 4.81
C GLN A 25 16.36 6.51 4.48
N ALA A 26 17.54 6.83 3.93
CA ALA A 26 18.06 8.20 3.86
C ALA A 26 17.67 9.00 2.60
N GLU A 27 17.14 8.41 1.53
CA GLU A 27 17.01 9.12 0.24
C GLU A 27 15.62 9.65 -0.10
N SER A 28 14.58 9.30 0.63
CA SER A 28 13.24 9.73 0.25
C SER A 28 12.36 9.90 1.46
N ARG A 29 12.56 11.00 2.20
CA ARG A 29 11.41 11.58 2.92
C ARG A 29 10.39 11.91 1.84
N PRO A 30 9.25 11.19 1.76
CA PRO A 30 8.24 11.52 0.78
C PRO A 30 7.84 13.00 0.99
N PRO A 31 7.49 13.71 -0.08
CA PRO A 31 6.97 15.06 0.06
C PRO A 31 5.83 15.05 1.08
N ALA A 32 5.68 16.15 1.81
CA ALA A 32 4.61 16.27 2.80
C ALA A 32 3.27 15.88 2.16
N PRO A 33 2.39 15.15 2.88
CA PRO A 33 1.10 14.76 2.35
C PRO A 33 0.37 15.98 1.81
N ALA A 34 0.06 15.98 0.52
CA ALA A 34 -0.80 16.99 -0.06
C ALA A 34 -2.22 16.78 0.44
N THR A 35 -2.95 17.86 0.68
CA THR A 35 -4.40 17.76 0.87
C THR A 35 -4.99 17.20 -0.41
N ALA A 36 -5.58 16.00 -0.32
CA ALA A 36 -6.31 15.43 -1.43
C ALA A 36 -7.55 16.27 -1.70
N SER A 37 -7.87 16.47 -2.98
CA SER A 37 -9.19 16.96 -3.36
C SER A 37 -10.26 16.00 -2.82
N PRO A 38 -11.43 16.50 -2.39
CA PRO A 38 -12.56 15.65 -2.06
C PRO A 38 -12.86 14.71 -3.24
N TRP A 39 -13.07 13.44 -2.94
CA TRP A 39 -13.43 12.47 -3.97
C TRP A 39 -14.86 12.73 -4.44
N GLU A 40 -15.03 12.94 -5.74
CA GLU A 40 -16.32 13.09 -6.39
C GLU A 40 -16.48 11.93 -7.38
N VAL A 41 -17.61 11.23 -7.29
CA VAL A 41 -17.97 10.18 -8.24
C VAL A 41 -18.68 10.86 -9.39
N ASP A 42 -18.03 10.94 -10.54
CA ASP A 42 -18.63 11.44 -11.76
C ASP A 42 -19.30 10.31 -12.57
N GLU A 43 -20.03 10.71 -13.61
CA GLU A 43 -20.69 9.77 -14.52
C GLU A 43 -19.71 8.85 -15.24
N VAL A 44 -18.44 9.24 -15.39
CA VAL A 44 -17.39 8.42 -16.01
C VAL A 44 -16.98 7.28 -15.08
N CYS A 45 -16.85 7.55 -13.78
CA CYS A 45 -16.67 6.52 -12.74
C CYS A 45 -17.87 5.59 -12.68
N HIS A 46 -19.09 6.12 -12.73
CA HIS A 46 -20.31 5.31 -12.71
C HIS A 46 -20.41 4.39 -13.94
N ALA A 47 -20.13 4.91 -15.14
CA ALA A 47 -20.18 4.14 -16.38
C ALA A 47 -19.22 2.93 -16.42
N GLN A 48 -18.09 2.99 -15.70
CA GLN A 48 -17.12 1.89 -15.65
C GLN A 48 -17.65 0.64 -14.94
N VAL A 49 -18.63 0.82 -14.04
CA VAL A 49 -19.21 -0.26 -13.24
C VAL A 49 -20.68 -0.52 -13.56
N ALA A 50 -21.26 0.25 -14.47
CA ALA A 50 -22.69 0.22 -14.81
C ALA A 50 -23.16 -1.13 -15.38
N GLU A 51 -22.27 -1.94 -15.93
CA GLU A 51 -22.58 -3.27 -16.49
C GLU A 51 -22.04 -4.42 -15.62
N LEU A 52 -21.52 -4.10 -14.43
CA LEU A 52 -20.92 -5.08 -13.52
C LEU A 52 -21.95 -5.79 -12.61
N ASP A 53 -23.24 -5.70 -12.95
CA ASP A 53 -24.33 -6.44 -12.31
C ASP A 53 -24.26 -7.97 -12.56
N ALA A 54 -23.32 -8.42 -13.39
CA ALA A 54 -23.18 -9.80 -13.83
C ALA A 54 -22.29 -10.69 -12.92
N TYR A 55 -21.77 -10.17 -11.81
CA TYR A 55 -20.92 -10.97 -10.91
C TYR A 55 -21.76 -11.71 -9.87
N VAL A 56 -22.18 -12.94 -10.22
CA VAL A 56 -22.89 -13.90 -9.35
C VAL A 56 -21.97 -15.03 -8.91
#